data_AF-A0A4S2M2N0-F1
#
_entry.id   AF-A0A4S2M2N0-F1
#
_cell.length_a   1.000
_cell.length_b   1.000
_cell.length_c   1.000
_cell.angle_alpha   90.00
_cell.angle_beta   90.00
_cell.angle_gamma   90.00
#
_symmetry.space_group_name_H-M   'P 1'
#
loop_
_entity.id
_entity.type
_entity.pdbx_description
1 polymer ?
#
loop_
_entity_poly.entity_id
_entity_poly.type
_entity_poly.pdbx_seq_one_letter_code
_entity_poly.pdbx_strand_id
1 'polypeptide(L)'
;MTSKIATVANLAVHVFQQHSIRSGLSSATQFNIGSVDLPGGGPPNGRFETAQNLSTPPTSTTSSLVPDLLQRLLSSVHSLTPKDVGFDTRWISNANVYAAPVAYVHIMENEIFSMGIFILRPGSRIPLHDHPGMFGILRVIYGSLRCRSFTPLRNIKSSDSSFHKVAFSKFSDSRWQLSDIILARPYQDVVMTTESQAHLLSPIDGNLHEISAVDGPAVFLDILSPPYDHDLGTRECRFYKEVVLPSPISGATKHRDDFSIPYAGDATVGDTSTSDSDISSGPSGEVYTNPNAQSPIIYLVETNQPKDYWCESAEYSGPSVV
;
A
#
# COMPACT_ATOMS: atom_id res chain seq x y z
N MET A 1 5.14 -7.42 -34.89
CA MET A 1 5.17 -8.14 -33.60
C MET A 1 4.84 -7.12 -32.52
N THR A 2 3.90 -7.44 -31.62
CA THR A 2 3.54 -6.59 -30.48
C THR A 2 4.73 -6.50 -29.52
N SER A 3 5.02 -5.30 -29.01
CA SER A 3 6.09 -5.11 -28.01
C SER A 3 5.71 -5.78 -26.68
N LYS A 4 6.69 -6.11 -25.82
CA LYS A 4 6.38 -6.66 -24.50
C LYS A 4 5.62 -5.67 -23.63
N ILE A 5 5.98 -4.38 -23.69
CA ILE A 5 5.31 -3.34 -22.91
C ILE A 5 3.86 -3.12 -23.38
N ALA A 6 3.58 -3.20 -24.68
CA ALA A 6 2.20 -3.22 -25.19
C ALA A 6 1.43 -4.47 -24.73
N THR A 7 2.10 -5.62 -24.60
CA THR A 7 1.48 -6.84 -24.05
C THR A 7 1.10 -6.64 -22.57
N VAL A 8 1.97 -6.00 -21.78
CA VAL A 8 1.68 -5.64 -20.38
C VAL A 8 0.52 -4.66 -20.29
N ALA A 9 0.50 -3.60 -21.11
CA ALA A 9 -0.60 -2.65 -21.16
C ALA A 9 -1.95 -3.33 -21.48
N ASN A 10 -1.99 -4.20 -22.49
CA ASN A 10 -3.19 -4.95 -22.84
C ASN A 10 -3.66 -5.89 -21.71
N LEU A 11 -2.75 -6.59 -21.04
CA LEU A 11 -3.09 -7.43 -19.89
C LEU A 11 -3.62 -6.59 -18.72
N ALA A 12 -3.02 -5.42 -18.46
CA ALA A 12 -3.44 -4.49 -17.41
C ALA A 12 -4.89 -4.02 -17.62
N VAL A 13 -5.26 -3.64 -18.85
CA VAL A 13 -6.66 -3.31 -19.21
C VAL A 13 -7.60 -4.42 -18.76
N HIS A 14 -7.33 -5.67 -19.14
CA HIS A 14 -8.22 -6.79 -18.85
C HIS A 14 -8.31 -7.11 -17.36
N VAL A 15 -7.18 -7.12 -16.65
CA VAL A 15 -7.13 -7.40 -15.21
C VAL A 15 -7.89 -6.33 -14.43
N PHE A 16 -7.63 -5.06 -14.72
CA PHE A 16 -8.20 -3.95 -13.96
C PHE A 16 -9.66 -3.66 -14.30
N GLN A 17 -10.09 -3.81 -15.56
CA GLN A 17 -11.52 -3.72 -15.91
C GLN A 17 -12.36 -4.78 -15.19
N GLN A 18 -11.88 -6.03 -15.15
CA GLN A 18 -12.59 -7.10 -14.45
C GLN A 18 -12.66 -6.84 -12.95
N HIS A 19 -11.64 -6.20 -12.37
CA HIS A 19 -11.65 -5.82 -10.96
C HIS A 19 -12.65 -4.67 -10.69
N SER A 20 -12.66 -3.62 -11.53
CA SER A 20 -13.60 -2.49 -11.40
C SER A 20 -15.06 -2.93 -11.48
N ILE A 21 -15.40 -3.87 -12.37
CA ILE A 21 -16.76 -4.43 -12.46
C ILE A 21 -17.17 -5.16 -11.17
N ARG A 22 -16.25 -5.95 -10.59
CA ARG A 22 -16.53 -6.71 -9.35
C ARG A 22 -16.69 -5.78 -8.14
N SER A 23 -15.82 -4.78 -8.02
CA SER A 23 -15.89 -3.77 -6.95
C SER A 23 -17.12 -2.86 -7.06
N GLY A 24 -17.57 -2.57 -8.29
CA GLY A 24 -18.83 -1.87 -8.55
C GLY A 24 -20.07 -2.71 -8.16
N LEU A 25 -20.07 -4.01 -8.47
CA LEU A 25 -21.16 -4.91 -8.06
C LEU A 25 -21.22 -5.12 -6.53
N SER A 26 -20.07 -5.25 -5.85
CA SER A 26 -20.06 -5.37 -4.38
C SER A 26 -20.57 -4.10 -3.70
N SER A 27 -20.25 -2.93 -4.26
CA SER A 27 -20.74 -1.64 -3.76
C SER A 27 -22.24 -1.47 -4.00
N ALA A 28 -22.77 -1.86 -5.17
CA ALA A 28 -24.20 -1.79 -5.46
C ALA A 28 -25.05 -2.75 -4.60
N THR A 29 -24.49 -3.90 -4.22
CA THR A 29 -25.21 -4.88 -3.36
C THR A 29 -25.36 -4.38 -1.92
N GLN A 30 -24.48 -3.48 -1.45
CA GLN A 30 -24.57 -2.87 -0.12
C GLN A 30 -25.66 -1.79 0.00
N PHE A 31 -26.15 -1.23 -1.12
CA PHE A 31 -27.15 -0.17 -1.11
C PHE A 31 -28.61 -0.66 -1.21
N ASN A 32 -28.85 -1.97 -1.21
CA ASN A 32 -30.20 -2.52 -1.39
C ASN A 32 -30.68 -3.38 -0.20
N ILE A 33 -30.46 -2.91 1.03
CA ILE A 33 -31.19 -3.38 2.22
C ILE A 33 -31.90 -2.19 2.84
N GLY A 34 -33.13 -1.97 2.38
CA GLY A 34 -34.01 -0.90 2.85
C GLY A 34 -35.43 -1.12 2.33
N SER A 35 -35.99 -2.31 2.55
CA SER A 35 -37.40 -2.57 2.28
C SER A 35 -38.25 -1.85 3.32
N VAL A 36 -39.11 -0.95 2.83
CA VAL A 36 -40.11 -0.21 3.59
C VAL A 36 -41.37 -1.06 3.66
N ASP A 37 -41.81 -1.42 4.86
CA ASP A 37 -43.06 -2.16 5.10
C ASP A 37 -44.30 -1.26 4.87
N LEU A 38 -45.25 -1.75 4.07
CA LEU A 38 -46.63 -1.25 4.00
C LEU A 38 -47.59 -2.45 3.97
N PRO A 39 -48.64 -2.50 4.81
CA PRO A 39 -49.60 -3.61 4.80
C PRO A 39 -50.88 -3.24 4.05
N GLY A 40 -51.48 -4.19 3.33
CA GLY A 40 -52.91 -4.14 3.02
C GLY A 40 -53.39 -4.88 1.77
N GLY A 41 -54.08 -6.02 1.98
CA GLY A 41 -55.37 -6.30 1.33
C GLY A 41 -55.43 -7.16 0.05
N GLY A 42 -55.80 -8.45 0.21
CA GLY A 42 -56.94 -9.12 -0.49
C GLY A 42 -56.87 -9.46 -2.00
N PRO A 43 -57.21 -10.71 -2.43
CA PRO A 43 -57.19 -11.20 -3.84
C PRO A 43 -58.62 -11.19 -4.46
N PRO A 44 -58.98 -11.87 -5.61
CA PRO A 44 -58.23 -12.74 -6.54
C PRO A 44 -58.56 -12.58 -8.06
N ASN A 45 -57.97 -13.48 -8.86
CA ASN A 45 -58.40 -14.04 -10.17
C ASN A 45 -57.80 -13.48 -11.48
N GLY A 46 -57.00 -14.34 -12.14
CA GLY A 46 -56.60 -14.21 -13.54
C GLY A 46 -55.68 -15.35 -13.98
N ARG A 47 -56.27 -16.43 -14.51
CA ARG A 47 -55.63 -17.52 -15.26
C ARG A 47 -54.83 -16.94 -16.44
N PHE A 48 -53.60 -17.39 -16.72
CA PHE A 48 -53.12 -17.71 -18.09
C PHE A 48 -51.76 -18.44 -18.07
N GLU A 49 -51.78 -19.64 -18.66
CA GLU A 49 -50.76 -20.38 -19.41
C GLU A 49 -49.30 -20.51 -18.93
N THR A 50 -48.95 -21.75 -18.60
CA THR A 50 -47.61 -22.28 -18.35
C THR A 50 -46.84 -22.44 -19.66
N ALA A 51 -45.94 -21.50 -19.97
CA ALA A 51 -44.86 -21.74 -20.93
C ALA A 51 -43.58 -22.08 -20.16
N GLN A 52 -43.16 -23.34 -20.23
CA GLN A 52 -41.85 -23.78 -19.73
C GLN A 52 -40.75 -23.11 -20.56
N ASN A 53 -40.16 -22.05 -20.03
CA ASN A 53 -38.90 -21.52 -20.55
C ASN A 53 -37.76 -22.15 -19.73
N LEU A 54 -37.05 -23.08 -20.38
CA LEU A 54 -35.83 -23.71 -19.88
C LEU A 54 -34.71 -22.66 -19.89
N SER A 55 -34.70 -21.77 -18.91
CA SER A 55 -33.55 -20.88 -18.66
C SER A 55 -32.55 -21.62 -17.79
N THR A 56 -31.60 -22.28 -18.43
CA THR A 56 -30.37 -22.72 -17.78
C THR A 56 -29.67 -21.52 -17.14
N PRO A 57 -29.23 -21.59 -15.88
CA PRO A 57 -28.43 -20.52 -15.28
C PRO A 57 -27.11 -20.40 -16.03
N PRO A 58 -26.60 -19.19 -16.32
CA PRO A 58 -25.31 -19.04 -16.98
C PRO A 58 -24.23 -19.64 -16.08
N THR A 59 -23.49 -20.57 -16.67
CA THR A 59 -22.39 -21.31 -16.07
C THR A 59 -21.36 -20.34 -15.48
N SER A 60 -20.99 -20.59 -14.23
CA SER A 60 -20.02 -19.89 -13.41
C SER A 60 -18.58 -20.10 -13.91
N THR A 61 -18.25 -19.59 -15.09
CA THR A 61 -16.90 -19.73 -15.71
C THR A 61 -16.01 -18.49 -15.55
N THR A 62 -16.54 -17.39 -14.99
CA THR A 62 -15.81 -16.11 -14.91
C THR A 62 -14.96 -15.95 -13.65
N SER A 63 -15.15 -16.75 -12.60
CA SER A 63 -14.41 -16.56 -11.34
C SER A 63 -12.95 -17.02 -11.41
N SER A 64 -12.66 -18.11 -12.13
CA SER A 64 -11.33 -18.71 -12.26
C SER A 64 -10.37 -17.96 -13.18
N LEU A 65 -10.88 -17.12 -14.09
CA LEU A 65 -10.06 -16.44 -15.10
C LEU A 65 -9.24 -15.26 -14.54
N VAL A 66 -9.67 -14.64 -13.44
CA VAL A 66 -9.01 -13.43 -12.90
C VAL A 66 -7.66 -13.73 -12.22
N PRO A 67 -7.56 -14.75 -11.33
CA PRO A 67 -6.26 -15.14 -10.79
C PRO A 67 -5.25 -15.47 -11.90
N ASP A 68 -5.69 -16.17 -12.94
CA ASP A 68 -4.85 -16.55 -14.08
C ASP A 68 -4.37 -15.32 -14.87
N LEU A 69 -5.24 -14.33 -15.10
CA LEU A 69 -4.87 -13.09 -15.81
C LEU A 69 -3.95 -12.19 -14.98
N LEU A 70 -4.19 -12.06 -13.67
CA LEU A 70 -3.30 -11.32 -12.79
C LEU A 70 -1.91 -11.97 -12.74
N GLN A 71 -1.85 -13.29 -12.60
CA GLN A 71 -0.58 -14.02 -12.62
C GLN A 71 0.16 -13.85 -13.95
N ARG A 72 -0.56 -13.85 -15.08
CA ARG A 72 0.01 -13.56 -16.40
C ARG A 72 0.54 -12.12 -16.48
N LEU A 73 -0.22 -11.14 -15.99
CA LEU A 73 0.21 -9.74 -15.94
C LEU A 73 1.51 -9.61 -15.14
N LEU A 74 1.56 -10.17 -13.93
CA LEU A 74 2.74 -10.12 -13.07
C LEU A 74 3.95 -10.81 -13.70
N SER A 75 3.74 -11.97 -14.34
CA SER A 75 4.80 -12.67 -15.07
C SER A 75 5.31 -11.83 -16.25
N SER A 76 4.41 -11.18 -17.00
CA SER A 76 4.77 -10.30 -18.10
C SER A 76 5.55 -9.08 -17.63
N VAL A 77 5.11 -8.43 -16.54
CA VAL A 77 5.82 -7.29 -15.90
C VAL A 77 7.21 -7.72 -15.43
N HIS A 78 7.32 -8.87 -14.75
CA HIS A 78 8.61 -9.39 -14.28
C HIS A 78 9.59 -9.63 -15.44
N SER A 79 9.10 -10.10 -16.60
CA SER A 79 9.90 -10.40 -17.80
C SER A 79 10.34 -9.18 -18.63
N LEU A 80 9.95 -7.97 -18.22
CA LEU A 80 10.38 -6.73 -18.87
C LEU A 80 11.86 -6.49 -18.61
N THR A 81 12.57 -6.13 -19.68
CA THR A 81 13.97 -5.71 -19.63
C THR A 81 14.08 -4.19 -19.81
N PRO A 82 15.24 -3.56 -19.52
CA PRO A 82 15.45 -2.15 -19.78
C PRO A 82 15.09 -1.72 -21.22
N LYS A 83 15.40 -2.56 -22.23
CA LYS A 83 15.06 -2.27 -23.63
C LYS A 83 13.56 -2.25 -23.89
N ASP A 84 12.80 -3.11 -23.19
CA ASP A 84 11.36 -3.25 -23.40
C ASP A 84 10.58 -2.00 -22.93
N VAL A 85 11.16 -1.20 -22.03
CA VAL A 85 10.56 0.00 -21.44
C VAL A 85 11.24 1.29 -21.89
N GLY A 86 12.10 1.23 -22.92
CA GLY A 86 12.79 2.42 -23.43
C GLY A 86 13.81 3.01 -22.45
N PHE A 87 14.42 2.19 -21.59
CA PHE A 87 15.40 2.65 -20.63
C PHE A 87 16.55 3.40 -21.30
N ASP A 88 16.81 4.60 -20.81
CA ASP A 88 17.90 5.44 -21.28
C ASP A 88 19.04 5.44 -20.27
N THR A 89 20.25 5.08 -20.72
CA THR A 89 21.44 5.08 -19.86
C THR A 89 21.78 6.47 -19.31
N ARG A 90 21.30 7.54 -19.95
CA ARG A 90 21.40 8.92 -19.44
C ARG A 90 20.71 9.10 -18.09
N TRP A 91 19.64 8.34 -17.81
CA TRP A 91 18.89 8.41 -16.54
C TRP A 91 19.73 8.06 -15.31
N ILE A 92 20.72 7.18 -15.48
CA ILE A 92 21.61 6.71 -14.41
C ILE A 92 23.02 7.29 -14.52
N SER A 93 23.24 8.16 -15.51
CA SER A 93 24.54 8.79 -15.70
C SER A 93 24.78 9.86 -14.63
N ASN A 94 26.04 10.07 -14.27
CA ASN A 94 26.44 11.18 -13.39
C ASN A 94 26.29 12.55 -14.06
N ALA A 95 25.95 12.59 -15.35
CA ALA A 95 25.58 13.83 -16.01
C ALA A 95 24.26 14.31 -15.39
N ASN A 96 24.21 15.57 -14.99
CA ASN A 96 23.07 16.16 -14.30
C ASN A 96 21.91 16.40 -15.30
N VAL A 97 21.36 15.32 -15.89
CA VAL A 97 20.35 15.37 -16.96
C VAL A 97 19.06 16.02 -16.48
N TYR A 98 18.72 15.79 -15.23
CA TYR A 98 17.57 16.40 -14.55
C TYR A 98 18.07 17.27 -13.38
N ALA A 99 17.29 18.23 -12.90
CA ALA A 99 17.63 18.92 -11.65
C ALA A 99 16.99 18.22 -10.43
N ALA A 100 15.84 17.60 -10.66
CA ALA A 100 15.02 16.98 -9.62
C ALA A 100 15.65 15.74 -8.96
N PRO A 101 15.32 15.47 -7.67
CA PRO A 101 15.71 14.23 -6.98
C PRO A 101 15.08 12.99 -7.62
N VAL A 102 13.93 13.17 -8.28
CA VAL A 102 13.19 12.12 -8.99
C VAL A 102 12.76 12.66 -10.35
N ALA A 103 12.84 11.84 -11.40
CA ALA A 103 12.22 12.14 -12.68
C ALA A 103 11.12 11.11 -12.99
N TYR A 104 10.08 11.55 -13.70
CA TYR A 104 8.95 10.72 -14.09
C TYR A 104 8.82 10.67 -15.61
N VAL A 105 8.85 9.47 -16.18
CA VAL A 105 8.58 9.22 -17.59
C VAL A 105 7.16 8.68 -17.71
N HIS A 106 6.26 9.50 -18.25
CA HIS A 106 4.91 9.06 -18.55
C HIS A 106 4.91 8.12 -19.76
N ILE A 107 4.36 6.91 -19.61
CA ILE A 107 4.24 5.95 -20.71
C ILE A 107 2.84 6.03 -21.32
N MET A 108 1.82 5.84 -20.48
CA MET A 108 0.42 5.96 -20.90
C MET A 108 -0.51 6.11 -19.70
N GLU A 109 -1.69 6.64 -19.97
CA GLU A 109 -2.78 6.72 -19.02
C GLU A 109 -4.12 6.66 -19.75
N ASN A 110 -5.09 6.02 -19.12
CA ASN A 110 -6.50 6.00 -19.53
C ASN A 110 -7.36 5.89 -18.27
N GLU A 111 -8.68 5.81 -18.43
CA GLU A 111 -9.64 5.73 -17.30
C GLU A 111 -9.45 4.51 -16.38
N ILE A 112 -8.72 3.49 -16.81
CA ILE A 112 -8.56 2.21 -16.11
C ILE A 112 -7.26 2.18 -15.32
N PHE A 113 -6.15 2.63 -15.91
CA PHE A 113 -4.85 2.61 -15.25
C PHE A 113 -3.89 3.67 -15.82
N SER A 114 -2.89 4.04 -15.02
CA SER A 114 -1.72 4.79 -15.43
C SER A 114 -0.48 3.90 -15.39
N MET A 115 0.47 4.17 -16.27
CA MET A 115 1.75 3.49 -16.33
C MET A 115 2.86 4.51 -16.58
N GLY A 116 3.91 4.44 -15.77
CA GLY A 116 5.06 5.31 -15.89
C GLY A 116 6.31 4.73 -15.26
N ILE A 117 7.43 5.43 -15.42
CA ILE A 117 8.71 5.06 -14.85
C ILE A 117 9.17 6.18 -13.94
N PHE A 118 9.59 5.82 -12.72
CA PHE A 118 10.28 6.72 -11.81
C PHE A 118 11.78 6.45 -11.84
N ILE A 119 12.55 7.53 -11.91
CA ILE A 119 14.01 7.53 -11.91
C ILE A 119 14.45 8.26 -10.64
N LEU A 120 14.99 7.52 -9.68
CA LEU A 120 15.49 8.05 -8.41
C LEU A 120 17.01 8.21 -8.49
N ARG A 121 17.47 9.40 -8.12
CA ARG A 121 18.89 9.71 -7.93
C ARG A 121 19.49 8.96 -6.74
N PRO A 122 20.82 8.80 -6.69
CA PRO A 122 21.48 8.25 -5.51
C PRO A 122 21.09 9.01 -4.24
N GLY A 123 20.59 8.28 -3.26
CA GLY A 123 20.15 8.84 -1.97
C GLY A 123 18.83 9.62 -1.99
N SER A 124 18.12 9.67 -3.13
CA SER A 124 16.80 10.28 -3.18
C SER A 124 15.69 9.29 -2.79
N ARG A 125 14.51 9.84 -2.53
CA ARG A 125 13.31 9.07 -2.19
C ARG A 125 12.06 9.72 -2.77
N ILE A 126 11.05 8.89 -2.99
CA ILE A 126 9.65 9.31 -3.03
C ILE A 126 9.16 9.22 -1.57
N PRO A 127 8.87 10.36 -0.92
CA PRO A 127 8.51 10.39 0.50
C PRO A 127 7.27 9.54 0.79
N LEU A 128 7.05 9.21 2.07
CA LEU A 128 5.89 8.45 2.50
C LEU A 128 4.58 9.08 1.98
N HIS A 129 3.82 8.32 1.20
CA HIS A 129 2.58 8.76 0.56
C HIS A 129 1.52 7.66 0.44
N ASP A 130 0.28 8.03 0.16
CA ASP A 130 -0.86 7.11 -0.04
C ASP A 130 -1.25 6.92 -1.52
N HIS A 131 -2.07 5.87 -1.74
CA HIS A 131 -2.70 5.52 -3.01
C HIS A 131 -4.20 5.24 -2.78
N PRO A 132 -5.04 6.27 -2.53
CA PRO A 132 -6.40 6.08 -2.04
C PRO A 132 -7.26 5.24 -2.98
N GLY A 133 -7.65 4.04 -2.53
CA GLY A 133 -8.53 3.16 -3.33
C GLY A 133 -7.84 2.49 -4.53
N MET A 134 -6.52 2.60 -4.66
CA MET A 134 -5.79 2.16 -5.84
C MET A 134 -5.00 0.87 -5.56
N PHE A 135 -4.92 0.02 -6.58
CA PHE A 135 -3.94 -1.07 -6.67
C PHE A 135 -2.71 -0.58 -7.42
N GLY A 136 -1.57 -1.14 -7.09
CA GLY A 136 -0.30 -0.82 -7.75
C GLY A 136 0.53 -2.05 -8.08
N ILE A 137 1.32 -1.94 -9.14
CA ILE A 137 2.35 -2.92 -9.51
C ILE A 137 3.67 -2.16 -9.70
N LEU A 138 4.62 -2.39 -8.80
CA LEU A 138 5.95 -1.81 -8.84
C LEU A 138 6.97 -2.84 -9.29
N ARG A 139 7.81 -2.50 -10.28
CA ARG A 139 8.88 -3.37 -10.78
C ARG A 139 10.18 -2.60 -10.97
N VAL A 140 11.24 -3.02 -10.26
CA VAL A 140 12.59 -2.46 -10.44
C VAL A 140 13.15 -2.83 -11.81
N ILE A 141 13.50 -1.85 -12.62
CA ILE A 141 14.13 -2.02 -13.94
C ILE A 141 15.65 -1.88 -13.84
N TYR A 142 16.14 -1.05 -12.92
CA TYR A 142 17.56 -0.85 -12.67
C TYR A 142 17.82 -0.48 -11.21
N GLY A 143 18.98 -0.91 -10.69
CA GLY A 143 19.43 -0.54 -9.35
C GLY A 143 18.68 -1.28 -8.25
N SER A 144 18.58 -0.66 -7.09
CA SER A 144 17.90 -1.23 -5.93
C SER A 144 17.10 -0.17 -5.18
N LEU A 145 15.95 -0.57 -4.65
CA LEU A 145 15.03 0.30 -3.94
C LEU A 145 14.68 -0.30 -2.59
N ARG A 146 14.59 0.53 -1.55
CA ARG A 146 13.96 0.14 -0.29
C ARG A 146 12.52 0.62 -0.31
N CYS A 147 11.58 -0.30 -0.11
CA CYS A 147 10.17 -0.02 0.08
C CYS A 147 9.82 -0.22 1.56
N ARG A 148 9.49 0.87 2.25
CA ARG A 148 8.91 0.84 3.60
C ARG A 148 7.44 1.15 3.47
N SER A 149 6.56 0.27 3.95
CA SER A 149 5.13 0.54 3.89
C SER A 149 4.37 0.19 5.16
N PHE A 150 3.20 0.80 5.29
CA PHE A 150 2.37 0.79 6.48
C PHE A 150 0.90 0.65 6.09
N THR A 151 0.14 0.02 6.98
CA THR A 151 -1.32 -0.09 6.90
C THR A 151 -1.95 0.88 7.90
N PRO A 152 -2.68 1.92 7.45
CA PRO A 152 -3.42 2.79 8.36
C PRO A 152 -4.50 2.01 9.12
N LEU A 153 -4.59 2.22 10.43
CA LEU A 153 -5.65 1.67 11.27
C LEU A 153 -6.90 2.53 11.13
N ARG A 154 -7.92 2.02 10.45
CA ARG A 154 -9.18 2.73 10.26
C ARG A 154 -9.95 2.77 11.60
N ASN A 155 -10.16 3.96 12.15
CA ASN A 155 -11.01 4.26 13.30
C ASN A 155 -10.61 3.67 14.66
N ILE A 156 -9.74 4.36 15.41
CA ILE A 156 -10.03 4.51 16.85
C ILE A 156 -10.94 5.72 16.96
N LYS A 157 -12.26 5.51 16.92
CA LYS A 157 -13.17 6.51 17.45
C LYS A 157 -12.73 6.75 18.89
N SER A 158 -12.67 8.01 19.30
CA SER A 158 -12.29 8.50 20.64
C SER A 158 -13.03 7.83 21.82
N SER A 159 -13.91 6.86 21.59
CA SER A 159 -14.56 6.03 22.58
C SER A 159 -13.68 4.90 23.15
N ASP A 160 -12.52 4.60 22.56
CA ASP A 160 -11.62 3.58 23.13
C ASP A 160 -10.87 4.17 24.33
N SER A 161 -11.36 3.82 25.51
CA SER A 161 -11.08 4.44 26.81
C SER A 161 -9.65 4.19 27.32
N SER A 162 -8.82 3.49 26.55
CA SER A 162 -7.40 3.30 26.81
C SER A 162 -6.53 4.49 26.38
N PHE A 163 -7.04 5.40 25.53
CA PHE A 163 -6.31 6.60 25.08
C PHE A 163 -6.81 7.91 25.71
N HIS A 164 -7.88 7.86 26.49
CA HIS A 164 -8.41 9.04 27.20
C HIS A 164 -7.63 9.30 28.50
N LYS A 165 -6.90 10.42 28.52
CA LYS A 165 -6.14 11.04 29.64
C LYS A 165 -4.63 10.77 29.72
N VAL A 166 -3.93 10.91 28.60
CA VAL A 166 -2.67 11.66 28.68
C VAL A 166 -2.90 12.99 28.01
N ALA A 167 -3.12 14.02 28.83
CA ALA A 167 -3.18 15.39 28.39
C ALA A 167 -1.78 15.81 27.91
N PHE A 168 -1.40 15.41 26.69
CA PHE A 168 -0.28 15.96 25.95
C PHE A 168 -0.63 17.37 25.48
N SER A 169 -0.94 18.25 26.44
CA SER A 169 -1.40 19.62 26.23
C SER A 169 -0.33 20.55 25.66
N LYS A 170 0.86 20.05 25.35
CA LYS A 170 1.96 20.85 24.81
C LYS A 170 2.85 19.99 23.90
N PHE A 171 2.42 19.79 22.66
CA PHE A 171 3.41 19.73 21.58
C PHE A 171 4.05 21.12 21.50
N SER A 172 5.12 21.32 22.25
CA SER A 172 5.97 22.50 22.14
C SER A 172 6.41 22.63 20.67
N ASP A 173 6.20 23.80 20.09
CA ASP A 173 6.56 24.23 18.72
C ASP A 173 5.90 23.53 17.51
N SER A 174 4.93 22.61 17.69
CA SER A 174 4.26 21.94 16.56
C SER A 174 2.84 22.45 16.34
N ARG A 175 2.48 22.74 15.08
CA ARG A 175 1.12 23.22 14.68
C ARG A 175 0.05 22.12 14.66
N TRP A 176 0.40 20.87 14.97
CA TRP A 176 -0.48 19.71 14.83
C TRP A 176 -1.27 19.43 16.10
N GLN A 177 -2.55 19.12 15.94
CA GLN A 177 -3.42 18.67 17.02
C GLN A 177 -3.44 17.14 17.08
N LEU A 178 -3.80 16.56 18.22
CA LEU A 178 -3.91 15.10 18.39
C LEU A 178 -4.87 14.45 17.38
N SER A 179 -5.87 15.19 16.89
CA SER A 179 -6.80 14.76 15.83
C SER A 179 -6.10 14.47 14.50
N ASP A 180 -4.91 15.03 14.28
CA ASP A 180 -4.19 14.95 13.02
C ASP A 180 -3.27 13.70 12.97
N ILE A 181 -3.24 12.92 14.06
CA ILE A 181 -2.42 11.71 14.18
C ILE A 181 -3.14 10.51 13.55
N ILE A 182 -2.46 9.88 12.61
CA ILE A 182 -2.85 8.63 11.98
C ILE A 182 -2.06 7.51 12.63
N LEU A 183 -2.77 6.51 13.17
CA LEU A 183 -2.14 5.28 13.65
C LEU A 183 -1.96 4.34 12.46
N ALA A 184 -0.76 3.77 12.31
CA ALA A 184 -0.49 2.77 11.30
C ALA A 184 0.33 1.62 11.87
N ARG A 185 0.25 0.46 11.21
CA ARG A 185 1.13 -0.68 11.49
C ARG A 185 2.15 -0.82 10.37
N PRO A 186 3.42 -1.12 10.66
CA PRO A 186 4.37 -1.58 9.66
C PRO A 186 3.79 -2.77 8.90
N TYR A 187 3.86 -2.70 7.57
CA TYR A 187 3.45 -3.77 6.67
C TYR A 187 4.69 -4.47 6.10
N GLN A 188 5.63 -3.70 5.55
CA GLN A 188 6.89 -4.25 5.05
C GLN A 188 8.03 -3.25 5.13
N ASP A 189 9.24 -3.78 5.11
CA ASP A 189 10.49 -3.03 4.96
C ASP A 189 11.47 -3.90 4.18
N VAL A 190 11.49 -3.74 2.86
CA VAL A 190 12.18 -4.66 1.96
C VAL A 190 13.05 -3.91 0.95
N VAL A 191 14.21 -4.50 0.62
CA VAL A 191 15.03 -4.05 -0.51
C VAL A 191 14.69 -4.90 -1.73
N MET A 192 14.30 -4.23 -2.81
CA MET A 192 13.95 -4.82 -4.09
C MET A 192 15.02 -4.51 -5.13
N THR A 193 15.30 -5.49 -5.98
CA THR A 193 16.29 -5.41 -7.06
C THR A 193 15.67 -5.82 -8.39
N THR A 194 16.47 -5.81 -9.46
CA THR A 194 16.07 -6.33 -10.78
C THR A 194 15.69 -7.82 -10.76
N GLU A 195 16.12 -8.59 -9.75
CA GLU A 195 15.75 -10.01 -9.64
C GLU A 195 14.48 -10.23 -8.81
N SER A 196 14.02 -9.21 -8.08
CA SER A 196 12.79 -9.29 -7.29
C SER A 196 11.56 -9.43 -8.18
N GLN A 197 10.56 -10.17 -7.67
CA GLN A 197 9.22 -10.19 -8.26
C GLN A 197 8.58 -8.79 -8.20
N ALA A 198 7.58 -8.56 -9.07
CA ALA A 198 6.82 -7.32 -9.01
C ALA A 198 6.11 -7.19 -7.66
N HIS A 199 6.20 -6.00 -7.06
CA HIS A 199 5.59 -5.71 -5.78
C HIS A 199 4.17 -5.18 -5.97
N LEU A 200 3.21 -5.80 -5.29
CA LEU A 200 1.80 -5.46 -5.36
C LEU A 200 1.41 -4.52 -4.23
N LEU A 201 0.71 -3.45 -4.58
CA LEU A 201 0.10 -2.53 -3.63
C LEU A 201 -1.40 -2.77 -3.60
N SER A 202 -1.96 -2.78 -2.39
CA SER A 202 -3.39 -2.92 -2.13
C SER A 202 -3.98 -1.60 -1.63
N PRO A 203 -5.27 -1.31 -1.92
CA PRO A 203 -5.99 -0.20 -1.31
C PRO A 203 -6.14 -0.29 0.21
N ILE A 204 -5.90 -1.47 0.79
CA ILE A 204 -6.16 -1.77 2.19
C ILE A 204 -4.85 -1.92 2.95
N ASP A 205 -3.97 -2.82 2.48
CA ASP A 205 -2.74 -3.19 3.17
C ASP A 205 -1.52 -2.56 2.50
N GLY A 206 -0.61 -2.01 3.31
CA GLY A 206 0.64 -1.41 2.83
C GLY A 206 0.43 -0.19 1.92
N ASN A 207 -0.74 0.44 1.97
CA ASN A 207 -1.14 1.54 1.08
C ASN A 207 -0.32 2.83 1.29
N LEU A 208 0.23 3.01 2.49
CA LEU A 208 1.16 4.08 2.79
C LEU A 208 2.57 3.57 2.54
N HIS A 209 3.34 4.16 1.63
CA HIS A 209 4.71 3.70 1.40
C HIS A 209 5.71 4.80 1.04
N GLU A 210 6.96 4.56 1.41
CA GLU A 210 8.13 5.35 1.05
C GLU A 210 9.05 4.48 0.18
N ILE A 211 9.52 5.04 -0.92
CA ILE A 211 10.41 4.36 -1.85
C ILE A 211 11.72 5.13 -1.89
N SER A 212 12.83 4.49 -1.50
CA SER A 212 14.16 5.11 -1.45
C SER A 212 15.15 4.39 -2.34
N ALA A 213 16.02 5.13 -3.03
CA ALA A 213 17.13 4.53 -3.77
C ALA A 213 18.19 3.97 -2.81
N VAL A 214 18.72 2.78 -3.13
CA VAL A 214 19.72 2.07 -2.33
C VAL A 214 20.96 1.85 -3.18
N ASP A 215 22.13 2.19 -2.61
CA ASP A 215 23.46 1.94 -3.19
C ASP A 215 23.67 2.47 -4.63
N GLY A 216 22.94 3.50 -5.04
CA GLY A 216 23.06 4.12 -6.37
C GLY A 216 21.75 4.71 -6.88
N PRO A 217 21.68 5.07 -8.17
CA PRO A 217 20.42 5.43 -8.79
C PRO A 217 19.55 4.19 -8.97
N ALA A 218 18.24 4.39 -8.99
CA ALA A 218 17.29 3.30 -9.15
C ALA A 218 16.16 3.72 -10.09
N VAL A 219 15.68 2.78 -10.89
CA VAL A 219 14.62 3.02 -11.87
C VAL A 219 13.59 1.93 -11.74
N PHE A 220 12.32 2.30 -11.62
CA PHE A 220 11.23 1.34 -11.54
C PHE A 220 10.05 1.74 -12.41
N LEU A 221 9.38 0.72 -12.94
CA LEU A 221 8.07 0.83 -13.58
C LEU A 221 6.99 0.79 -12.50
N ASP A 222 6.02 1.67 -12.63
CA ASP A 222 4.83 1.71 -11.78
C ASP A 222 3.57 1.64 -12.65
N ILE A 223 2.59 0.85 -12.19
CA ILE A 223 1.28 0.71 -12.83
C ILE A 223 0.23 0.87 -11.74
N LEU A 224 -0.62 1.89 -11.83
CA LEU A 224 -1.63 2.21 -10.83
C LEU A 224 -3.04 2.10 -11.43
N SER A 225 -3.96 1.49 -10.68
CA SER A 225 -5.35 1.31 -11.10
C SER A 225 -6.33 1.49 -9.94
N PRO A 226 -7.35 2.37 -10.07
CA PRO A 226 -7.46 3.40 -11.12
C PRO A 226 -6.30 4.41 -11.04
N PRO A 227 -6.11 5.28 -12.04
CA PRO A 227 -5.21 6.42 -11.89
C PRO A 227 -5.66 7.36 -10.76
N TYR A 228 -4.74 8.22 -10.34
CA TYR A 228 -5.09 9.39 -9.54
C TYR A 228 -6.12 10.26 -10.27
N ASP A 229 -6.93 10.98 -9.50
CA ASP A 229 -8.03 11.79 -10.00
C ASP A 229 -7.65 13.26 -9.91
N HIS A 230 -7.03 13.78 -10.97
CA HIS A 230 -6.60 15.17 -11.01
C HIS A 230 -7.76 16.17 -11.15
N ASP A 231 -8.92 15.72 -11.65
CA ASP A 231 -10.06 16.59 -11.96
C ASP A 231 -11.04 16.73 -10.79
N LEU A 232 -11.38 15.61 -10.13
CA LEU A 232 -12.36 15.60 -9.03
C LEU A 232 -11.68 15.63 -7.65
N GLY A 233 -10.36 15.43 -7.58
CA GLY A 233 -9.60 15.42 -6.31
C GLY A 233 -9.94 14.27 -5.37
N THR A 234 -10.70 13.27 -5.84
CA THR A 234 -11.15 12.16 -4.99
C THR A 234 -10.04 11.17 -4.66
N ARG A 235 -9.00 11.12 -5.52
CA ARG A 235 -7.80 10.31 -5.40
C ARG A 235 -6.59 11.21 -5.63
N GLU A 236 -6.21 11.93 -4.58
CA GLU A 236 -4.99 12.72 -4.55
C GLU A 236 -3.91 11.95 -3.77
N CYS A 237 -2.67 12.06 -4.25
CA CYS A 237 -1.50 11.58 -3.53
C CYS A 237 -1.21 12.52 -2.34
N ARG A 238 -1.32 12.01 -1.12
CA ARG A 238 -1.03 12.75 0.11
C ARG A 238 0.27 12.29 0.71
N PHE A 239 0.99 13.20 1.35
CA PHE A 239 2.28 12.91 1.99
C PHE A 239 2.15 12.82 3.50
N TYR A 240 2.95 11.96 4.11
CA TYR A 240 2.94 11.71 5.54
C TYR A 240 4.34 11.74 6.13
N LYS A 241 4.42 11.93 7.43
CA LYS A 241 5.67 11.85 8.18
C LYS A 241 5.46 11.09 9.48
N GLU A 242 6.40 10.20 9.79
CA GLU A 242 6.49 9.55 11.10
C GLU A 242 6.80 10.58 12.21
N VAL A 243 6.05 10.49 13.31
CA VAL A 243 6.23 11.34 14.49
C VAL A 243 6.41 10.49 15.74
N VAL A 244 7.27 10.95 16.64
CA VAL A 244 7.41 10.37 17.98
C VAL A 244 6.51 11.15 18.92
N LEU A 245 5.58 10.44 19.58
CA LEU A 245 4.79 11.05 20.65
C LEU A 245 5.68 11.21 21.90
N PRO A 246 5.63 12.36 22.59
CA PRO A 246 6.29 12.49 23.88
C PRO A 246 5.81 11.37 24.82
N SER A 247 6.71 10.75 25.58
CA SER A 247 6.25 9.84 26.65
C SER A 247 5.54 10.64 27.74
N PRO A 248 4.49 10.10 28.39
CA PRO A 248 3.94 10.72 29.58
C PRO A 248 5.06 10.86 30.61
N ILE A 249 5.28 12.05 31.16
CA ILE A 249 6.23 12.25 32.25
C ILE A 249 5.70 11.45 33.44
N SER A 250 6.29 10.29 33.69
CA SER A 250 6.00 9.47 34.86
C SER A 250 6.61 10.15 36.08
N GLY A 251 5.89 11.10 36.67
CA GLY A 251 6.45 11.93 37.73
C GLY A 251 5.54 13.02 38.29
N ALA A 252 4.25 12.75 38.49
CA ALA A 252 3.39 13.70 39.22
C ALA A 252 2.15 13.04 39.86
N THR A 253 2.33 11.98 40.66
CA THR A 253 1.39 11.63 41.75
C THR A 253 2.13 10.89 42.86
N LYS A 254 2.81 11.64 43.75
CA LYS A 254 2.94 11.18 45.14
C LYS A 254 1.59 11.38 45.81
N HIS A 255 0.67 10.45 45.63
CA HIS A 255 -0.38 10.23 46.60
C HIS A 255 0.03 9.02 47.42
N ARG A 256 0.36 9.28 48.68
CA ARG A 256 0.45 8.28 49.73
C ARG A 256 -0.90 7.58 49.78
N ASP A 257 -0.92 6.28 49.50
CA ASP A 257 -1.87 5.38 50.14
C ASP A 257 -1.13 4.09 50.49
N ASP A 258 -1.15 3.84 51.78
CA ASP A 258 -0.50 2.80 52.54
C ASP A 258 -1.32 1.50 52.38
N PHE A 259 -0.78 0.52 51.65
CA PHE A 259 -1.22 -0.87 51.77
C PHE A 259 -0.01 -1.79 51.68
N SER A 260 0.42 -2.22 52.86
CA SER A 260 1.43 -3.24 53.10
C SER A 260 0.95 -4.60 52.60
N ILE A 261 1.71 -5.25 51.70
CA ILE A 261 1.55 -6.67 51.38
C ILE A 261 2.75 -7.43 51.99
N PRO A 262 2.53 -8.50 52.77
CA PRO A 262 3.60 -9.22 53.45
C PRO A 262 4.36 -10.16 52.52
N TYR A 263 5.65 -10.27 52.82
CA TYR A 263 6.68 -11.10 52.23
C TYR A 263 6.46 -12.60 52.51
N ALA A 264 6.47 -13.42 51.46
CA ALA A 264 6.77 -14.85 51.46
C ALA A 264 7.10 -15.22 50.00
N GLY A 265 8.13 -15.96 49.63
CA GLY A 265 9.17 -16.65 50.34
C GLY A 265 10.28 -17.01 49.34
N ASP A 266 11.40 -17.35 49.92
CA ASP A 266 12.66 -17.80 49.35
C ASP A 266 12.51 -19.00 48.39
N ALA A 267 13.23 -18.96 47.26
CA ALA A 267 13.67 -20.15 46.53
C ALA A 267 14.89 -19.80 45.66
N THR A 268 16.02 -20.27 46.17
CA THR A 268 17.38 -20.25 45.65
C THR A 268 17.59 -21.00 44.32
N VAL A 269 18.47 -20.41 43.49
CA VAL A 269 19.61 -21.01 42.75
C VAL A 269 19.32 -22.09 41.68
N GLY A 270 19.76 -21.79 40.45
CA GLY A 270 19.96 -22.73 39.36
C GLY A 270 20.80 -22.09 38.25
N ASP A 271 22.09 -21.96 38.51
CA ASP A 271 23.11 -21.49 37.58
C ASP A 271 23.55 -22.66 36.68
N THR A 272 23.51 -22.53 35.36
CA THR A 272 24.31 -23.40 34.47
C THR A 272 24.61 -22.68 33.16
N SER A 273 25.85 -22.20 33.08
CA SER A 273 26.56 -21.86 31.86
C SER A 273 26.93 -23.11 31.06
N THR A 274 26.68 -23.13 29.76
CA THR A 274 27.52 -23.84 28.78
C THR A 274 27.53 -23.11 27.45
N SER A 275 28.75 -22.77 27.02
CA SER A 275 29.11 -22.32 25.68
C SER A 275 29.12 -23.51 24.70
N ASP A 276 28.79 -23.28 23.44
CA ASP A 276 29.73 -23.38 22.31
C ASP A 276 29.03 -23.23 20.95
N SER A 277 29.86 -22.78 20.02
CA SER A 277 29.69 -22.42 18.61
C SER A 277 28.88 -23.37 17.72
N ASP A 278 28.19 -22.81 16.71
CA ASP A 278 28.42 -23.26 15.33
C ASP A 278 27.97 -22.27 14.24
N ILE A 279 28.77 -22.22 13.19
CA ILE A 279 28.67 -21.44 11.96
C ILE A 279 27.79 -22.20 10.96
N SER A 280 26.82 -21.54 10.30
CA SER A 280 26.55 -21.68 8.85
C SER A 280 25.23 -21.03 8.40
N SER A 281 25.30 -20.41 7.21
CA SER A 281 24.24 -20.20 6.19
C SER A 281 23.06 -19.25 6.47
N GLY A 282 23.02 -18.12 5.73
CA GLY A 282 21.76 -17.46 5.35
C GLY A 282 21.06 -18.18 4.19
N PRO A 283 20.02 -17.61 3.53
CA PRO A 283 19.31 -16.35 3.80
C PRO A 283 17.77 -16.52 3.88
N SER A 284 17.08 -15.64 4.60
CA SER A 284 15.63 -15.48 4.45
C SER A 284 15.20 -14.08 4.92
N GLY A 285 14.56 -13.32 4.03
CA GLY A 285 13.93 -12.06 4.38
C GLY A 285 12.93 -12.29 5.51
N GLU A 286 13.13 -11.58 6.63
CA GLU A 286 12.23 -11.61 7.77
C GLU A 286 10.94 -10.90 7.37
N VAL A 287 9.97 -11.68 6.90
CA VAL A 287 8.57 -11.37 7.14
C VAL A 287 8.42 -11.39 8.66
N TYR A 288 7.99 -10.29 9.26
CA TYR A 288 7.69 -10.21 10.69
C TYR A 288 6.56 -11.21 11.02
N THR A 289 6.89 -12.47 11.29
CA THR A 289 5.93 -13.49 11.76
C THR A 289 6.32 -13.93 13.16
N ASN A 290 6.13 -13.05 14.14
CA ASN A 290 5.89 -13.49 15.51
C ASN A 290 4.38 -13.36 15.79
N PRO A 291 3.61 -14.46 15.74
CA PRO A 291 2.15 -14.40 15.87
C PRO A 291 1.64 -13.92 17.24
N ASN A 292 2.52 -13.77 18.25
CA ASN A 292 2.17 -13.30 19.59
C ASN A 292 2.71 -11.91 19.97
N ALA A 293 3.49 -11.25 19.11
CA ALA A 293 3.90 -9.86 19.32
C ALA A 293 3.21 -8.99 18.27
N GLN A 294 2.18 -8.24 18.67
CA GLN A 294 1.59 -7.24 17.77
C GLN A 294 2.69 -6.25 17.38
N SER A 295 3.00 -6.14 16.08
CA SER A 295 3.97 -5.16 15.56
C SER A 295 3.68 -3.77 16.14
N PRO A 296 4.71 -3.00 16.51
CA PRO A 296 4.52 -1.71 17.18
C PRO A 296 3.67 -0.78 16.30
N ILE A 297 2.74 -0.07 16.93
CA ILE A 297 1.99 0.99 16.27
C ILE A 297 2.94 2.16 16.03
N ILE A 298 2.90 2.72 14.82
CA ILE A 298 3.57 3.96 14.48
C ILE A 298 2.55 5.09 14.36
N TYR A 299 3.04 6.32 14.51
CA TYR A 299 2.23 7.53 14.44
C TYR A 299 2.68 8.35 13.23
N LEU A 300 1.72 8.71 12.40
CA LEU A 300 1.91 9.50 11.20
C LEU A 300 1.12 10.80 11.32
N VAL A 301 1.61 11.84 10.68
CA VAL A 301 0.83 13.05 10.42
C VAL A 301 0.86 13.34 8.92
N GLU A 302 -0.25 13.79 8.38
CA GLU A 302 -0.29 14.30 7.00
C GLU A 302 0.53 15.60 6.92
N THR A 303 1.22 15.79 5.80
CA THR A 303 2.09 16.94 5.55
C THR A 303 1.92 17.42 4.11
N ASN A 304 2.30 18.68 3.85
CA ASN A 304 2.53 19.10 2.48
C ASN A 304 3.69 18.31 1.86
N GLN A 305 3.74 18.26 0.53
CA GLN A 305 4.89 17.71 -0.19
C GLN A 305 6.21 18.23 0.41
N PRO A 306 7.14 17.33 0.80
CA PRO A 306 8.43 17.73 1.32
C PRO A 306 9.20 18.60 0.32
N LYS A 307 9.84 19.67 0.78
CA LYS A 307 10.57 20.62 -0.08
C LYS A 307 11.79 20.00 -0.78
N ASP A 308 12.33 18.93 -0.19
CA ASP A 308 13.43 18.13 -0.74
C ASP A 308 12.98 17.10 -1.77
N TYR A 309 11.68 17.06 -2.11
CA TYR A 309 11.11 16.20 -3.12
C TYR A 309 10.34 17.02 -4.17
N TRP A 310 10.67 16.78 -5.43
CA TRP A 310 9.89 17.20 -6.59
C TRP A 310 10.22 16.28 -7.77
N CYS A 311 9.32 16.18 -8.73
CA CYS A 311 9.49 15.39 -9.93
C CYS A 311 9.70 16.28 -11.15
N GLU A 312 10.68 15.93 -11.99
CA GLU A 312 10.81 16.48 -13.34
C GLU A 312 10.24 15.49 -14.36
N SER A 313 9.50 15.99 -15.34
CA SER A 313 8.96 15.14 -16.41
C SER A 313 10.02 14.84 -17.46
N ALA A 314 10.05 13.60 -17.93
CA ALA A 314 10.91 13.14 -19.00
C ALA A 314 10.08 12.47 -20.13
N GLU A 315 10.57 12.59 -21.37
CA GLU A 315 9.89 12.04 -22.54
C GLU A 315 10.11 10.52 -22.65
N TYR A 316 9.05 9.80 -23.00
CA TYR A 316 9.14 8.38 -23.30
C TYR A 316 9.57 8.16 -24.75
N SER A 317 10.76 7.58 -24.93
CA SER A 317 11.33 7.22 -26.24
C SER A 317 11.39 5.72 -26.49
N GLY A 318 10.59 4.93 -25.75
CA GLY A 318 10.58 3.47 -25.84
C GLY A 318 9.70 2.89 -26.96
N PRO A 319 9.55 1.55 -27.01
CA PRO A 319 8.65 0.89 -27.96
C PRO A 319 7.19 1.35 -27.81
N SER A 320 6.41 1.29 -28.91
CA SER A 320 4.96 1.56 -28.87
C SER A 320 4.26 0.70 -27.83
N VAL A 321 3.32 1.32 -27.11
CA VAL A 321 2.43 0.68 -26.12
C VAL A 321 1.02 0.41 -26.65
N VAL A 322 0.74 0.88 -27.87
CA VAL A 322 -0.48 0.63 -28.65
C VAL A 322 -0.21 -0.42 -29.72
#